data_AF-A0A965P3P3-F1
#
_entry.id   AF-A0A965P3P3-F1
#
_cell.length_a   1.000
_cell.length_b   1.000
_cell.length_c   1.000
_cell.angle_alpha   90.00
_cell.angle_beta   90.00
_cell.angle_gamma   90.00
#
_symmetry.space_group_name_H-M   'P 1'
#
loop_
_entity.id
_entity.type
_entity.pdbx_description
1 polymer ?
#
loop_
_entity_poly.entity_id
_entity_poly.type
_entity_poly.pdbx_seq_one_letter_code
_entity_poly.pdbx_strand_id
1 'polypeptide(L)'
;MAGAFELFWGGSYTLDGKTESFGSYPDPVKAVSTTGDFKRIAVVTLPKAGTLPTTDPVMLWDYTQQMSWSKLMVCLRGGAGYIEIAWLVDKAVSSSDLRPQSEVSPNPTTHRRVQCVDWTCDAPFILNTQLARVHGTLATAVGLDGNSEPSIMTNASTVEGRIVRVWASNYATDADVYADVYVFN
;
A
#
# COMPACT_ATOMS: atom_id res chain seq x y z
N MET A 1 -11.63 -2.38 21.83
CA MET A 1 -13.08 -2.50 21.53
C MET A 1 -13.23 -3.59 20.49
N ALA A 2 -14.18 -4.52 20.67
CA ALA A 2 -14.51 -5.50 19.63
C ALA A 2 -15.39 -4.84 18.57
N GLY A 3 -15.18 -5.16 17.30
CA GLY A 3 -15.97 -4.67 16.18
C GLY A 3 -16.17 -5.77 15.13
N ALA A 4 -16.89 -5.43 14.05
CA ALA A 4 -17.01 -6.28 12.88
C ALA A 4 -16.73 -5.42 11.63
N PHE A 5 -15.98 -5.97 10.68
CA PHE A 5 -15.86 -5.43 9.34
C PHE A 5 -16.67 -6.30 8.38
N GLU A 6 -17.58 -5.69 7.64
CA GLU A 6 -18.47 -6.35 6.70
C GLU A 6 -18.11 -5.87 5.28
N LEU A 7 -17.70 -6.82 4.42
CA LEU A 7 -17.43 -6.53 3.02
C LEU A 7 -18.69 -6.80 2.19
N PHE A 8 -19.15 -5.76 1.50
CA PHE A 8 -20.25 -5.81 0.55
C PHE A 8 -19.71 -5.53 -0.86
N TRP A 9 -20.23 -6.24 -1.85
CA TRP A 9 -20.09 -5.84 -3.25
C TRP A 9 -21.43 -6.02 -3.94
N GLY A 10 -21.72 -5.15 -4.91
CA GLY A 10 -22.91 -5.27 -5.71
C GLY A 10 -22.80 -4.45 -6.97
N GLY A 11 -23.48 -4.91 -8.01
CA GLY A 11 -23.66 -4.20 -9.27
C GLY A 11 -25.09 -4.35 -9.73
N SER A 12 -25.66 -3.30 -10.31
CA SER A 12 -26.94 -3.38 -10.99
C SER A 12 -26.74 -3.14 -12.47
N TYR A 13 -27.34 -3.97 -13.32
CA TYR A 13 -27.45 -3.68 -14.73
C TYR A 13 -28.93 -3.61 -15.14
N THR A 14 -29.24 -2.69 -16.03
CA THR A 14 -30.59 -2.56 -16.60
C THR A 14 -30.52 -2.93 -18.07
N LEU A 15 -31.28 -3.94 -18.47
CA LEU A 15 -31.45 -4.36 -19.85
C LEU A 15 -32.94 -4.41 -20.17
N ASP A 16 -33.36 -3.76 -21.26
CA ASP A 16 -34.74 -3.72 -21.73
C ASP A 16 -35.76 -3.28 -20.66
N GLY A 17 -35.38 -2.32 -19.81
CA GLY A 17 -36.23 -1.78 -18.76
C GLY A 17 -36.36 -2.66 -17.51
N LYS A 18 -35.66 -3.79 -17.46
CA LYS A 18 -35.57 -4.65 -16.28
C LYS A 18 -34.22 -4.46 -15.60
N THR A 19 -34.25 -4.10 -14.31
CA THR A 19 -33.05 -4.00 -13.48
C THR A 19 -32.79 -5.34 -12.80
N GLU A 20 -31.58 -5.85 -12.96
CA GLU A 20 -31.09 -7.02 -12.26
C GLU A 20 -29.91 -6.62 -11.39
N SER A 21 -29.94 -7.07 -10.14
CA SER A 21 -28.92 -6.79 -9.14
C SER A 21 -28.11 -8.05 -8.88
N PHE A 22 -26.79 -7.91 -8.85
CA PHE A 22 -25.85 -8.95 -8.51
C PHE A 22 -24.99 -8.53 -7.33
N GLY A 23 -24.43 -9.52 -6.65
CA GLY A 23 -23.57 -9.33 -5.48
C GLY A 23 -24.25 -9.73 -4.19
N SER A 24 -23.69 -9.25 -3.09
CA SER A 24 -24.02 -9.65 -1.72
C SER A 24 -24.83 -8.56 -0.99
N TYR A 25 -25.73 -7.90 -1.70
CA TYR A 25 -26.72 -7.05 -1.08
C TYR A 25 -27.97 -7.91 -0.85
N PRO A 26 -28.49 -8.10 0.38
CA PRO A 26 -28.17 -7.38 1.63
C PRO A 26 -27.15 -8.07 2.57
N ASP A 27 -26.69 -9.29 2.28
CA ASP A 27 -25.86 -10.08 3.21
C ASP A 27 -24.35 -9.99 2.89
N PRO A 28 -23.47 -9.62 3.84
CA PRO A 28 -22.05 -9.44 3.55
C PRO A 28 -21.39 -10.75 3.08
N VAL A 29 -20.53 -10.68 2.07
CA VAL A 29 -19.74 -11.86 1.61
C VAL A 29 -18.83 -12.37 2.72
N LYS A 30 -18.37 -11.46 3.57
CA LYS A 30 -17.46 -11.77 4.65
C LYS A 30 -17.66 -10.81 5.81
N ALA A 31 -18.09 -11.36 6.94
CA ALA A 31 -18.00 -10.70 8.23
C ALA A 31 -16.70 -11.14 8.91
N VAL A 32 -15.83 -10.20 9.25
CA VAL A 32 -14.62 -10.46 10.03
C VAL A 32 -14.83 -9.85 11.41
N SER A 33 -15.01 -10.72 12.42
CA SER A 33 -15.03 -10.31 13.82
C SER A 33 -13.63 -9.83 14.22
N THR A 34 -13.52 -8.57 14.64
CA THR A 34 -12.25 -7.97 15.07
C THR A 34 -12.23 -7.88 16.59
N THR A 35 -11.29 -8.60 17.20
CA THR A 35 -10.86 -8.35 18.58
C THR A 35 -9.57 -7.54 18.51
N GLY A 36 -9.59 -6.30 19.00
CA GLY A 36 -8.39 -5.57 19.45
C GLY A 36 -7.45 -5.00 18.39
N ASP A 37 -7.25 -5.65 17.24
CA ASP A 37 -6.03 -5.44 16.46
C ASP A 37 -6.22 -4.68 15.15
N PHE A 38 -7.45 -4.39 14.73
CA PHE A 38 -7.76 -3.65 13.50
C PHE A 38 -8.08 -2.18 13.80
N LYS A 39 -7.32 -1.25 13.20
CA LYS A 39 -7.50 0.19 13.43
C LYS A 39 -7.39 0.98 12.13
N ARG A 40 -8.39 1.84 11.87
CA ARG A 40 -8.24 2.92 10.87
C ARG A 40 -7.34 4.00 11.47
N ILE A 41 -6.23 4.27 10.82
CA ILE A 41 -5.22 5.22 11.30
C ILE A 41 -5.26 6.55 10.57
N ALA A 42 -5.78 6.59 9.35
CA ALA A 42 -5.91 7.81 8.57
C ALA A 42 -7.08 7.73 7.58
N VAL A 43 -7.60 8.90 7.24
CA VAL A 43 -8.40 9.15 6.04
C VAL A 43 -7.67 10.27 5.30
N VAL A 44 -7.20 10.00 4.09
CA VAL A 44 -6.31 10.88 3.34
C VAL A 44 -6.99 11.28 2.03
N THR A 45 -6.99 12.56 1.71
CA THR A 45 -7.44 13.05 0.41
C THR A 45 -6.28 12.97 -0.59
N LEU A 46 -6.50 12.26 -1.69
CA LEU A 46 -5.64 12.23 -2.86
C LEU A 46 -6.22 13.21 -3.89
N PRO A 47 -5.63 14.42 -4.03
CA PRO A 47 -6.17 15.43 -4.92
C PRO A 47 -6.15 14.94 -6.36
N LYS A 48 -7.14 15.34 -7.15
CA LYS A 48 -7.14 15.09 -8.59
C LYS A 48 -5.94 15.72 -9.27
N ALA A 49 -5.47 15.09 -10.34
CA ALA A 49 -4.44 15.64 -11.19
C ALA A 49 -4.95 16.93 -11.84
N GLY A 50 -4.26 18.05 -11.61
CA GLY A 50 -4.57 19.33 -12.27
C GLY A 50 -4.09 19.32 -13.73
N THR A 51 -2.78 19.25 -13.91
CA THR A 51 -2.13 18.98 -15.20
C THR A 51 -1.22 17.78 -15.02
N LEU A 52 -1.50 16.69 -15.73
CA LEU A 52 -0.61 15.54 -15.78
C LEU A 52 0.80 16.00 -16.22
N PRO A 53 1.88 15.44 -15.65
CA PRO A 53 1.89 14.25 -14.79
C PRO A 53 1.75 14.53 -13.28
N THR A 54 1.58 15.79 -12.85
CA THR A 54 1.94 16.15 -11.47
C THR A 54 0.75 16.26 -10.54
N THR A 55 0.56 15.19 -9.77
CA THR A 55 0.01 15.28 -8.42
C THR A 55 1.14 14.87 -7.45
N ASP A 56 1.48 15.73 -6.49
CA ASP A 56 2.48 15.38 -5.48
C ASP A 56 1.99 14.14 -4.71
N PRO A 57 2.84 13.12 -4.49
CA PRO A 57 2.45 11.93 -3.77
C PRO A 57 2.07 12.26 -2.33
N VAL A 58 0.93 11.77 -1.90
CA VAL A 58 0.41 11.98 -0.55
C VAL A 58 0.79 10.79 0.33
N MET A 59 1.36 11.06 1.49
CA MET A 59 1.76 10.02 2.44
C MET A 59 0.53 9.40 3.11
N LEU A 60 0.41 8.08 3.01
CA LEU A 60 -0.66 7.30 3.61
C LEU A 60 -0.28 6.76 4.99
N TRP A 61 0.99 6.39 5.16
CA TRP A 61 1.49 5.80 6.40
C TRP A 61 2.99 6.06 6.56
N ASP A 62 3.43 6.24 7.80
CA ASP A 62 4.82 6.36 8.21
C ASP A 62 5.08 5.50 9.46
N TYR A 63 6.25 4.88 9.53
CA TYR A 63 6.64 3.98 10.61
C TYR A 63 6.56 4.62 12.01
N THR A 64 6.66 5.95 12.13
CA THR A 64 6.47 6.68 13.40
C THR A 64 5.06 6.58 13.95
N GLN A 65 4.06 6.35 13.10
CA GLN A 65 2.66 6.19 13.52
C GLN A 65 2.47 4.87 14.28
N GLN A 66 3.11 3.80 13.80
CA GLN A 66 3.09 2.48 14.41
C GLN A 66 4.19 1.60 13.80
N MET A 67 5.24 1.28 14.55
CA MET A 67 6.43 0.59 14.01
C MET A 67 6.16 -0.81 13.45
N SER A 68 5.20 -1.53 14.02
CA SER A 68 4.90 -2.92 13.69
C SER A 68 3.43 -3.09 13.36
N TRP A 69 3.16 -3.83 12.29
CA TRP A 69 1.84 -4.29 11.92
C TRP A 69 1.94 -5.66 11.24
N SER A 70 0.91 -6.48 11.41
CA SER A 70 0.75 -7.76 10.73
C SER A 70 0.18 -7.56 9.32
N LYS A 71 -0.66 -6.54 9.10
CA LYS A 71 -1.18 -6.14 7.79
C LYS A 71 -1.40 -4.63 7.68
N LEU A 72 -1.25 -4.08 6.48
CA LEU A 72 -1.67 -2.73 6.11
C LEU A 72 -2.67 -2.82 4.95
N MET A 73 -3.79 -2.11 5.06
CA MET A 73 -4.83 -2.08 4.05
C MET A 73 -5.21 -0.65 3.68
N VAL A 74 -5.35 -0.37 2.39
CA VAL A 74 -5.82 0.90 1.85
C VAL A 74 -7.10 0.66 1.05
N CYS A 75 -8.18 1.33 1.44
CA CYS A 75 -9.46 1.30 0.72
C CYS A 75 -9.72 2.67 0.11
N LEU A 76 -10.06 2.72 -1.17
CA LEU A 76 -10.42 3.97 -1.83
C LEU A 76 -11.93 4.21 -1.77
N ARG A 77 -12.31 5.48 -1.67
CA ARG A 77 -13.67 5.97 -1.79
C ARG A 77 -13.66 7.15 -2.76
N GLY A 78 -14.59 7.17 -3.72
CA GLY A 78 -14.73 8.28 -4.68
C GLY A 78 -14.46 7.85 -6.11
N GLY A 79 -13.93 8.80 -6.91
CA GLY A 79 -13.84 8.72 -8.37
C GLY A 79 -13.23 7.42 -8.90
N ALA A 80 -13.71 7.00 -10.08
CA ALA A 80 -13.16 5.87 -10.81
C ALA A 80 -11.81 6.27 -11.43
N GLY A 81 -10.78 5.47 -11.20
CA GLY A 81 -9.44 5.80 -11.66
C GLY A 81 -8.43 4.94 -10.92
N TYR A 82 -7.40 4.50 -11.60
CA TYR A 82 -6.29 3.86 -10.91
C TYR A 82 -5.52 4.93 -10.11
N ILE A 83 -4.93 4.51 -8.99
CA ILE A 83 -3.93 5.31 -8.28
C ILE A 83 -2.58 4.63 -8.44
N GLU A 84 -1.49 5.39 -8.33
CA GLU A 84 -0.19 4.79 -8.06
C GLU A 84 -0.04 4.69 -6.55
N ILE A 85 0.37 3.52 -6.06
CA ILE A 85 0.74 3.32 -4.66
C ILE A 85 2.18 2.87 -4.59
N ALA A 86 2.97 3.58 -3.78
CA ALA A 86 4.37 3.32 -3.60
C ALA A 86 4.71 3.13 -2.12
N TRP A 87 5.66 2.24 -1.83
CA TRP A 87 6.16 2.05 -0.48
C TRP A 87 7.68 1.96 -0.45
N LEU A 88 8.25 2.61 0.56
CA LEU A 88 9.67 2.59 0.82
C LEU A 88 9.98 1.47 1.81
N VAL A 89 10.94 0.64 1.45
CA VAL A 89 11.52 -0.41 2.28
C VAL A 89 12.92 0.02 2.67
N ASP A 90 13.27 -0.18 3.94
CA ASP A 90 14.60 0.06 4.49
C ASP A 90 15.04 -1.08 5.40
N LYS A 91 16.35 -1.28 5.56
CA LYS A 91 16.86 -2.24 6.55
C LYS A 91 16.59 -1.69 7.96
N ALA A 92 16.29 -2.56 8.92
CA ALA A 92 16.28 -2.18 10.33
C ALA A 92 17.71 -1.89 10.84
N VAL A 93 17.84 -1.02 11.85
CA VAL A 93 19.12 -0.77 12.53
C VAL A 93 19.71 -2.07 13.07
N SER A 94 18.88 -2.91 13.67
CA SER A 94 19.24 -4.26 14.12
C SER A 94 18.00 -5.14 14.29
N SER A 95 18.17 -6.39 14.73
CA SER A 95 17.05 -7.27 15.07
C SER A 95 16.24 -6.81 16.28
N SER A 96 16.82 -5.99 17.17
CA SER A 96 16.15 -5.43 18.35
C SER A 96 15.73 -3.98 18.18
N ASP A 97 16.30 -3.25 17.21
CA ASP A 97 15.95 -1.88 16.86
C ASP A 97 15.39 -1.83 15.44
N LEU A 98 14.07 -1.79 15.38
CA LEU A 98 13.29 -1.90 14.15
C LEU A 98 13.19 -0.59 13.35
N ARG A 99 13.76 0.51 13.86
CA ARG A 99 13.81 1.79 13.13
C ARG A 99 14.55 1.62 11.80
N PRO A 100 14.20 2.40 10.76
CA PRO A 100 14.95 2.39 9.51
C PRO A 100 16.41 2.78 9.73
N GLN A 101 17.33 1.99 9.16
CA GLN A 101 18.78 2.20 9.24
C GLN A 101 19.18 3.60 8.76
N SER A 102 18.46 4.12 7.77
CA SER A 102 18.75 5.40 7.17
C SER A 102 18.43 6.62 8.04
N GLU A 103 17.77 6.45 9.18
CA GLU A 103 17.66 7.51 10.18
C GLU A 103 18.89 7.64 11.06
N VAL A 104 19.59 6.53 11.28
CA VAL A 104 20.80 6.50 12.10
C VAL A 104 22.04 6.71 11.24
N SER A 105 22.01 6.26 9.99
CA SER A 105 23.06 6.49 9.00
C SER A 105 22.42 6.98 7.69
N PRO A 106 22.16 8.30 7.56
CA PRO A 106 21.57 8.89 6.36
C PRO A 106 22.59 8.86 5.21
N ASN A 107 22.74 7.72 4.56
CA ASN A 107 23.54 7.56 3.35
C ASN A 107 22.65 7.07 2.20
N PRO A 108 22.56 7.78 1.07
CA PRO A 108 21.80 7.34 -0.10
C PRO A 108 22.34 6.05 -0.73
N THR A 109 23.46 5.50 -0.28
CA THR A 109 23.98 4.21 -0.78
C THR A 109 23.45 2.99 -0.04
N THR A 110 22.80 3.15 1.11
CA THR A 110 22.45 2.01 1.97
C THR A 110 20.98 1.62 1.86
N HIS A 111 20.73 0.33 1.57
CA HIS A 111 19.56 -0.46 1.98
C HIS A 111 18.14 0.08 1.75
N ARG A 112 17.92 1.03 0.84
CA ARG A 112 16.58 1.50 0.49
C ARG A 112 16.08 0.89 -0.80
N ARG A 113 14.78 0.63 -0.88
CA ARG A 113 14.07 0.23 -2.11
C ARG A 113 12.70 0.86 -2.13
N VAL A 114 12.32 1.46 -3.24
CA VAL A 114 10.94 1.82 -3.51
C VAL A 114 10.31 0.75 -4.37
N GLN A 115 9.10 0.33 -4.02
CA GLN A 115 8.22 -0.42 -4.90
C GLN A 115 7.04 0.49 -5.24
N CYS A 116 6.60 0.43 -6.48
CA CYS A 116 5.45 1.19 -6.98
C CYS A 116 4.60 0.25 -7.84
N VAL A 117 3.28 0.39 -7.75
CA VAL A 117 2.33 -0.28 -8.62
C VAL A 117 1.22 0.69 -9.00
N ASP A 118 0.78 0.60 -10.26
CA ASP A 118 -0.53 1.09 -10.66
C ASP A 118 -1.59 0.15 -10.08
N TRP A 119 -2.57 0.73 -9.41
CA TRP A 119 -3.56 -0.05 -8.68
C TRP A 119 -4.98 0.44 -8.98
N THR A 120 -5.84 -0.50 -9.36
CA THR A 120 -7.24 -0.23 -9.69
C THR A 120 -8.07 -0.07 -8.42
N CYS A 121 -8.98 0.90 -8.41
CA CYS A 121 -9.82 1.24 -7.26
C CYS A 121 -10.93 0.22 -6.92
N ASP A 122 -10.98 -0.93 -7.58
CA ASP A 122 -12.07 -1.92 -7.49
C ASP A 122 -11.92 -2.90 -6.31
N ALA A 123 -10.78 -2.92 -5.63
CA ALA A 123 -10.53 -3.74 -4.46
C ALA A 123 -9.86 -2.90 -3.36
N PRO A 124 -9.51 -3.48 -2.20
CA PRO A 124 -8.53 -2.91 -1.28
C PRO A 124 -7.09 -3.30 -1.65
N PHE A 125 -6.14 -2.38 -1.47
CA PHE A 125 -4.72 -2.68 -1.55
C PHE A 125 -4.26 -3.23 -0.21
N ILE A 126 -3.60 -4.39 -0.21
CA ILE A 126 -3.26 -5.10 1.03
C ILE A 126 -1.79 -5.54 1.02
N LEU A 127 -1.06 -5.11 2.04
CA LEU A 127 0.24 -5.65 2.41
C LEU A 127 0.06 -6.62 3.58
N ASN A 128 0.28 -7.91 3.35
CA ASN A 128 0.14 -8.97 4.36
C ASN A 128 1.39 -9.18 5.23
N THR A 129 2.43 -8.38 5.00
CA THR A 129 3.65 -8.37 5.80
C THR A 129 4.34 -7.03 5.64
N GLN A 130 5.02 -6.58 6.69
CA GLN A 130 5.90 -5.42 6.63
C GLN A 130 7.27 -5.77 6.04
N LEU A 131 7.59 -7.06 5.88
CA LEU A 131 8.90 -7.53 5.44
C LEU A 131 9.03 -7.47 3.92
N ALA A 132 10.18 -7.00 3.45
CA ALA A 132 10.57 -6.99 2.05
C ALA A 132 12.09 -6.99 1.92
N ARG A 133 12.64 -7.55 0.84
CA ARG A 133 14.10 -7.54 0.62
C ARG A 133 14.60 -6.14 0.24
N VAL A 134 15.75 -5.77 0.78
CA VAL A 134 16.53 -4.59 0.37
C VAL A 134 17.96 -5.00 0.03
N HIS A 135 18.69 -4.13 -0.65
CA HIS A 135 20.04 -4.40 -1.10
C HIS A 135 21.06 -3.47 -0.46
N GLY A 136 22.25 -3.98 -0.10
CA GLY A 136 23.33 -3.17 0.50
C GLY A 136 23.76 -1.93 -0.29
N THR A 137 23.63 -2.01 -1.61
CA THR A 137 23.97 -0.94 -2.55
C THR A 137 22.85 -0.77 -3.58
N LEU A 138 22.26 0.43 -3.66
CA LEU A 138 21.17 0.72 -4.60
C LEU A 138 21.54 0.47 -6.07
N ALA A 139 22.76 0.86 -6.49
CA ALA A 139 23.22 0.75 -7.88
C ALA A 139 23.30 -0.68 -8.42
N THR A 140 23.44 -1.68 -7.54
CA THR A 140 23.54 -3.10 -7.93
C THR A 140 22.23 -3.86 -7.72
N ALA A 141 21.18 -3.16 -7.26
CA ALA A 141 19.86 -3.71 -6.96
C ALA A 141 18.81 -3.43 -8.04
N VAL A 142 19.20 -2.68 -9.07
CA VAL A 142 18.33 -2.25 -10.16
C VAL A 142 18.51 -3.16 -11.37
N GLY A 143 17.41 -3.38 -12.11
CA GLY A 143 17.43 -4.09 -13.39
C GLY A 143 17.57 -5.61 -13.26
N LEU A 144 18.20 -6.18 -14.29
CA LEU A 144 18.41 -7.62 -14.43
C LEU A 144 19.89 -7.97 -14.20
N ASP A 145 20.15 -9.20 -13.80
CA ASP A 145 21.49 -9.76 -13.71
C ASP A 145 21.97 -10.35 -15.05
N GLY A 146 23.12 -11.04 -15.02
CA GLY A 146 23.72 -11.67 -16.22
C GLY A 146 22.88 -12.78 -16.84
N ASN A 147 21.87 -13.31 -16.12
CA ASN A 147 20.94 -14.33 -16.60
C ASN A 147 19.57 -13.74 -16.96
N SER A 148 19.43 -12.41 -17.01
CA SER A 148 18.17 -11.71 -17.23
C SER A 148 17.13 -11.91 -16.11
N GLU A 149 17.57 -12.23 -14.90
CA GLU A 149 16.71 -12.34 -13.72
C GLU A 149 16.74 -11.03 -12.92
N PRO A 150 15.68 -10.66 -12.18
CA PRO A 150 15.71 -9.47 -11.33
C PRO A 150 16.89 -9.51 -10.35
N SER A 151 17.83 -8.57 -10.48
CA SER A 151 19.11 -8.60 -9.75
C SER A 151 18.95 -8.62 -8.24
N ILE A 152 17.85 -8.06 -7.73
CA ILE A 152 17.48 -8.10 -6.31
C ILE A 152 17.08 -9.49 -5.79
N MET A 153 16.82 -10.46 -6.66
CA MET A 153 16.51 -11.84 -6.27
C MET A 153 17.76 -12.72 -6.24
N THR A 154 18.77 -12.38 -7.03
CA THR A 154 19.97 -13.21 -7.23
C THR A 154 21.22 -12.70 -6.52
N ASN A 155 21.24 -11.43 -6.09
CA ASN A 155 22.40 -10.87 -5.40
C ASN A 155 22.50 -11.29 -3.93
N ALA A 156 23.67 -11.83 -3.54
CA ALA A 156 23.98 -12.27 -2.18
C ALA A 156 24.03 -11.14 -1.13
N SER A 157 24.16 -9.89 -1.55
CA SER A 157 24.19 -8.72 -0.66
C SER A 157 22.79 -8.22 -0.27
N THR A 158 21.74 -8.98 -0.60
CA THR A 158 20.37 -8.70 -0.18
C THR A 158 20.18 -9.06 1.29
N VAL A 159 19.43 -8.22 2.00
CA VAL A 159 19.12 -8.39 3.42
C VAL A 159 17.63 -8.15 3.65
N GLU A 160 17.16 -8.56 4.83
CA GLU A 160 15.80 -8.23 5.27
C GLU A 160 15.66 -6.71 5.45
N GLY A 161 14.58 -6.18 4.89
CA GLY A 161 14.11 -4.83 5.11
C GLY A 161 12.65 -4.81 5.52
N ARG A 162 12.21 -3.62 5.94
CA ARG A 162 10.86 -3.34 6.44
C ARG A 162 10.29 -2.16 5.70
N ILE A 163 9.00 -2.24 5.39
CA ILE A 163 8.23 -1.12 4.87
C ILE A 163 8.19 -0.05 5.95
N VAL A 164 8.65 1.15 5.62
CA VAL A 164 8.78 2.27 6.55
C VAL A 164 7.91 3.47 6.18
N ARG A 165 7.48 3.57 4.92
CA ARG A 165 6.55 4.61 4.45
C ARG A 165 5.72 4.11 3.28
N VAL A 166 4.50 4.62 3.16
CA VAL A 166 3.59 4.37 2.03
C VAL A 166 3.04 5.70 1.54
N TRP A 167 3.01 5.89 0.22
CA TRP A 167 2.42 7.05 -0.46
C TRP A 167 1.48 6.60 -1.56
N ALA A 168 0.59 7.49 -1.96
CA ALA A 168 -0.23 7.32 -3.15
C ALA A 168 -0.38 8.62 -3.92
N SER A 169 -0.57 8.49 -5.24
CA SER A 169 -0.91 9.59 -6.14
C SER A 169 -2.17 9.25 -6.92
N ASN A 170 -3.09 10.21 -7.01
CA ASN A 170 -4.26 10.12 -7.86
C ASN A 170 -3.98 10.79 -9.21
N TYR A 171 -4.21 10.05 -10.28
CA TYR A 171 -4.01 10.50 -11.66
C TYR A 171 -5.32 10.87 -12.37
N ALA A 172 -6.47 10.67 -11.71
CA ALA A 172 -7.77 11.10 -12.21
C ALA A 172 -7.82 12.64 -12.25
N THR A 173 -8.39 13.22 -13.31
CA THR A 173 -8.47 14.68 -13.51
C THR A 173 -9.86 15.25 -13.18
N ASP A 174 -10.84 14.38 -13.00
CA ASP A 174 -12.25 14.71 -12.79
C ASP A 174 -12.59 14.87 -11.30
N ALA A 175 -12.05 14.01 -10.43
CA ALA A 175 -12.39 14.00 -9.01
C ALA A 175 -11.22 13.61 -8.07
N ASP A 176 -11.28 14.14 -6.86
CA ASP A 176 -10.42 13.69 -5.75
C ASP A 176 -10.82 12.27 -5.33
N VAL A 177 -9.84 11.53 -4.80
CA VAL A 177 -10.02 10.19 -4.25
C VAL A 177 -9.71 10.23 -2.76
N TYR A 178 -10.47 9.51 -1.93
CA TYR A 178 -10.21 9.40 -0.50
C TYR A 178 -9.64 8.01 -0.20
N ALA A 179 -8.52 7.95 0.50
CA ALA A 179 -7.87 6.73 0.95
C ALA A 179 -8.10 6.53 2.46
N ASP A 180 -8.85 5.49 2.82
CA ASP A 180 -8.95 5.02 4.19
C ASP A 180 -7.81 4.03 4.46
N VAL A 181 -6.96 4.33 5.45
CA VAL A 181 -5.77 3.54 5.78
C VAL A 181 -6.00 2.78 7.07
N TYR A 182 -5.77 1.47 7.04
CA TYR A 182 -5.96 0.56 8.16
C TYR A 182 -4.68 -0.23 8.45
N VAL A 183 -4.44 -0.50 9.73
CA VAL A 183 -3.38 -1.41 10.19
C VAL A 183 -3.97 -2.50 11.08
N PHE A 184 -3.34 -3.67 11.02
CA PHE A 184 -3.59 -4.83 11.85
C PHE A 184 -2.37 -5.07 12.74
N ASN A 185 -2.55 -5.35 14.01
CA ASN A 185 -1.48 -5.79 14.91
C ASN A 185 -1.38 -7.31 15.00
#